data_AF-A0AAV8X6I3-F1
#
_entry.id   AF-A0AAV8X6I3-F1
#
_cell.length_a   1.000
_cell.length_b   1.000
_cell.length_c   1.000
_cell.angle_alpha   90.00
_cell.angle_beta   90.00
_cell.angle_gamma   90.00
#
_symmetry.space_group_name_H-M   'P 1'
#
loop_
_entity.id
_entity.type
_entity.pdbx_description
1 polymer ?
#
loop_
_entity_poly.entity_id
_entity_poly.type
_entity_poly.pdbx_seq_one_letter_code
_entity_poly.pdbx_strand_id
1 'polypeptide(L)'
;MRIAAALLARGNPKEPVPFQEILPLKLKPRVSGKGDKTSEVCCIYEMSVMLSCFKDNEFNQSLCSKEIEAFKKCYTNNLETKKAKKEKEAKCMLTPGEKSLSHKQINLLLRKFPNIK
;
A
#
# COMPACT_ATOMS: atom_id res chain seq x y z
N MET A 1 -7.63 -3.45 -60.20
CA MET A 1 -6.50 -4.14 -59.54
C MET A 1 -6.35 -3.67 -58.07
N ARG A 2 -7.22 -4.12 -57.16
CA ARG A 2 -7.12 -3.80 -55.70
C ARG A 2 -7.16 -5.04 -54.79
N ILE A 3 -7.22 -6.23 -55.37
CA ILE A 3 -7.40 -7.50 -54.65
C ILE A 3 -6.06 -7.98 -54.04
N ALA A 4 -4.92 -7.56 -54.60
CA ALA A 4 -3.59 -8.02 -54.17
C ALA A 4 -3.15 -7.49 -52.79
N ALA A 5 -3.70 -6.36 -52.31
CA ALA A 5 -3.27 -5.75 -51.05
C ALA A 5 -3.79 -6.49 -49.79
N ALA A 6 -4.91 -7.21 -49.90
CA ALA A 6 -5.48 -7.97 -48.77
C ALA A 6 -4.69 -9.26 -48.47
N LEU A 7 -4.00 -9.82 -49.47
CA LEU A 7 -3.20 -11.05 -49.33
C LEU A 7 -1.81 -10.81 -48.72
N LEU A 8 -1.40 -9.54 -48.58
CA LEU A 8 -0.10 -9.14 -48.02
C LEU A 8 -0.21 -8.52 -46.62
N ALA A 9 -1.39 -8.57 -45.98
CA ALA A 9 -1.52 -8.20 -44.59
C ALA A 9 -0.75 -9.20 -43.72
N ARG A 10 0.48 -8.83 -43.32
CA ARG A 10 1.26 -9.58 -42.34
C ARG A 10 0.41 -9.73 -41.08
N GLY A 11 0.04 -10.97 -40.74
CA GLY A 11 -0.62 -11.27 -39.47
C GLY A 11 0.26 -10.82 -38.30
N ASN A 12 -0.34 -10.63 -37.13
CA ASN A 12 0.40 -10.27 -35.92
C ASN A 12 1.61 -11.21 -35.75
N PRO A 13 2.81 -10.68 -35.49
CA PRO A 13 3.98 -11.50 -35.20
C PRO A 13 3.62 -12.48 -34.09
N LYS A 14 3.73 -13.78 -34.37
CA LYS A 14 3.54 -14.81 -33.35
C LYS A 14 4.78 -14.80 -32.47
N GLU A 15 4.63 -14.42 -31.21
CA GLU A 15 5.70 -14.57 -30.22
C GLU A 15 6.12 -16.05 -30.16
N PRO A 16 7.43 -16.34 -29.97
CA PRO A 16 7.95 -17.71 -29.95
C PRO A 16 7.32 -18.57 -28.85
N VAL A 17 6.72 -17.94 -27.83
CA VAL A 17 5.91 -18.58 -26.80
C VAL A 17 4.58 -17.83 -26.72
N PRO A 18 3.45 -18.41 -27.16
CA PRO A 18 2.17 -17.73 -27.10
C PRO A 18 1.74 -17.56 -25.64
N PHE A 19 1.37 -16.34 -25.26
CA PHE A 19 0.77 -16.09 -23.95
C PHE A 19 -0.53 -16.90 -23.80
N GLN A 20 -0.58 -17.75 -22.78
CA GLN A 20 -1.77 -18.49 -22.41
C GLN A 20 -2.43 -17.80 -21.20
N GLU A 21 -3.61 -17.21 -21.42
CA GLU A 21 -4.34 -16.58 -20.34
C GLU A 21 -4.97 -17.64 -19.41
N ILE A 22 -4.56 -17.66 -18.14
CA ILE A 22 -5.23 -18.48 -17.10
C ILE A 22 -6.53 -17.80 -16.64
N LEU A 23 -6.55 -16.48 -16.69
CA LEU A 23 -7.70 -15.64 -16.38
C LEU A 23 -7.87 -14.62 -17.50
N PRO A 24 -9.12 -14.24 -17.82
CA PRO A 24 -9.38 -13.29 -18.89
C PRO A 24 -8.67 -11.96 -18.61
N LEU A 25 -8.03 -11.40 -19.64
CA LEU A 25 -7.37 -10.09 -19.61
C LEU A 25 -8.37 -8.91 -19.49
N LYS A 26 -9.12 -8.90 -18.38
CA LYS A 26 -10.08 -7.85 -18.03
C LYS A 26 -9.90 -7.39 -16.59
N LEU A 27 -10.08 -6.08 -16.40
CA LEU A 27 -10.03 -5.50 -15.05
C LEU A 27 -11.21 -6.02 -14.22
N LYS A 28 -10.95 -6.37 -12.97
CA LYS A 28 -12.00 -6.74 -12.00
C LYS A 28 -12.67 -5.47 -11.45
N PRO A 29 -13.93 -5.54 -11.02
CA PRO A 29 -14.63 -4.41 -10.40
C PRO A 29 -14.16 -4.13 -8.96
N ARG A 30 -13.16 -4.86 -8.45
CA ARG A 30 -12.63 -4.72 -7.09
C ARG A 30 -11.16 -5.07 -7.00
N VAL A 31 -10.48 -4.46 -6.03
CA VAL A 31 -9.14 -4.78 -5.57
C VAL A 31 -9.17 -5.54 -4.23
N SER A 32 -8.15 -6.36 -4.00
CA SER A 32 -8.00 -7.12 -2.76
C SER A 32 -7.30 -6.29 -1.70
N GLY A 33 -7.83 -6.28 -0.48
CA GLY A 33 -7.16 -5.67 0.69
C GLY A 33 -6.16 -6.59 1.38
N LYS A 34 -5.86 -7.78 0.82
CA LYS A 34 -4.98 -8.78 1.47
C LYS A 34 -3.56 -8.24 1.71
N GLY A 35 -3.07 -7.35 0.85
CA GLY A 35 -1.73 -6.75 0.95
C GLY A 35 -1.62 -5.58 1.93
N ASP A 36 -2.73 -5.01 2.40
CA ASP A 36 -2.71 -3.78 3.19
C ASP A 36 -2.26 -3.99 4.65
N LYS A 37 -2.17 -5.25 5.10
CA LYS A 37 -1.66 -5.60 6.42
C LYS A 37 -0.13 -5.70 6.37
N THR A 38 0.56 -4.57 6.43
CA THR A 38 2.01 -4.57 6.66
C THR A 38 2.29 -4.71 8.16
N SER A 39 3.17 -5.65 8.52
CA SER A 39 3.61 -5.86 9.91
C SER A 39 4.71 -4.87 10.30
N GLU A 40 4.56 -3.61 9.88
CA GLU A 40 5.58 -2.59 10.14
C GLU A 40 5.74 -2.36 11.65
N VAL A 41 6.94 -2.68 12.11
CA VAL A 41 7.40 -2.39 13.46
C VAL A 41 7.70 -0.90 13.53
N CYS A 42 7.03 -0.20 14.43
CA CYS A 42 7.25 1.23 14.62
C CYS A 42 8.48 1.51 15.47
N CYS A 43 9.06 2.70 15.29
CA CYS A 43 9.82 3.37 16.34
C CYS A 43 11.14 2.65 16.68
N ILE A 44 11.67 1.88 15.72
CA ILE A 44 12.85 1.03 15.90
C ILE A 44 14.07 1.88 16.24
N TYR A 45 14.20 3.04 15.60
CA TYR A 45 15.32 3.96 15.82
C TYR A 45 15.35 4.46 17.27
N GLU A 46 14.23 5.01 17.76
CA GLU A 46 14.11 5.52 19.12
C GLU A 46 14.27 4.42 20.16
N MET A 47 13.77 3.21 19.85
CA MET A 47 13.96 2.03 20.68
C MET A 47 15.44 1.66 20.79
N SER A 48 16.19 1.66 19.68
CA SER A 48 17.63 1.37 19.68
C SER A 48 18.43 2.40 20.47
N VAL A 49 18.10 3.69 20.37
CA VAL A 49 18.75 4.76 21.14
C VAL A 49 18.48 4.59 22.64
N MET A 50 17.23 4.34 23.03
CA MET A 50 16.85 4.09 24.42
C MET A 50 17.58 2.87 25.01
N LEU A 51 17.64 1.77 24.26
CA LEU A 51 18.35 0.56 24.70
C LEU A 51 19.86 0.77 24.83
N SER A 52 20.44 1.63 23.99
CA SER A 52 21.86 2.00 24.09
C SER A 52 22.13 2.76 25.39
N CYS A 53 21.30 3.76 25.72
CA CYS A 53 21.43 4.49 26.98
C CYS A 53 21.28 3.56 28.20
N PHE A 54 20.31 2.64 28.16
CA PHE A 54 20.14 1.65 29.23
C PHE A 54 21.35 0.77 29.41
N LYS A 55 21.99 0.33 28.32
CA LYS A 55 23.21 -0.48 28.40
C LYS A 55 24.34 0.27 29.09
N ASP A 56 24.53 1.55 28.78
CA ASP A 56 25.64 2.35 29.32
C ASP A 56 25.42 2.78 30.78
N ASN A 57 24.16 2.83 31.23
CA ASN A 57 23.77 3.32 32.56
C ASN A 57 23.16 2.24 33.46
N GLU A 58 23.49 0.96 33.24
CA GLU A 58 23.00 -0.18 34.03
C GLU A 58 21.47 -0.20 34.18
N PHE A 59 20.75 0.18 33.12
CA PHE A 59 19.29 0.26 33.05
C PHE A 59 18.66 1.26 34.04
N ASN A 60 19.43 2.24 34.52
CA ASN A 60 18.89 3.32 35.34
C ASN A 60 18.03 4.28 34.49
N GLN A 61 16.71 4.17 34.65
CA GLN A 61 15.75 4.95 33.88
C GLN A 61 15.85 6.47 34.11
N SER A 62 16.30 6.90 35.29
CA SER A 62 16.40 8.33 35.60
C SER A 62 17.44 9.04 34.72
N LEU A 63 18.54 8.35 34.42
CA LEU A 63 19.63 8.83 33.57
C LEU A 63 19.25 8.85 32.08
N CYS A 64 18.34 7.96 31.67
CA CYS A 64 17.88 7.81 30.28
C CYS A 64 16.47 8.39 30.03
N SER A 65 16.06 9.36 30.84
CA SER A 65 14.71 9.96 30.78
C SER A 65 14.41 10.57 29.40
N LYS A 66 15.40 11.19 28.76
CA LYS A 66 15.26 11.83 27.45
C LYS A 66 14.94 10.81 26.35
N GLU A 67 15.65 9.69 26.34
CA GLU A 67 15.50 8.64 25.34
C GLU A 67 14.16 7.90 25.51
N ILE A 68 13.74 7.70 26.77
CA ILE A 68 12.42 7.15 27.10
C ILE A 68 11.30 8.07 26.58
N GLU A 69 11.40 9.38 26.82
CA GLU A 69 10.42 10.35 26.34
C GLU A 69 10.35 10.40 24.80
N ALA A 70 11.50 10.36 24.13
CA ALA A 70 11.57 10.31 22.67
C ALA A 70 10.88 9.06 22.12
N PHE A 71 11.14 7.88 22.69
CA PHE A 71 10.49 6.64 22.30
C PHE A 71 8.96 6.70 22.52
N LYS A 72 8.53 7.17 23.71
CA LYS A 72 7.10 7.33 24.02
C LYS A 72 6.40 8.25 23.02
N LYS A 73 7.02 9.39 22.68
CA LYS A 73 6.47 10.34 21.71
C LYS A 73 6.33 9.72 20.32
N CYS A 74 7.32 8.96 19.87
CA CYS A 74 7.24 8.26 18.59
C CYS A 74 6.09 7.24 18.59
N TYR A 75 5.94 6.49 19.69
CA TYR A 75 4.88 5.50 19.85
C TYR A 75 3.47 6.13 19.88
N THR A 76 3.26 7.20 20.64
CA THR A 76 1.95 7.88 20.71
C THR A 76 1.54 8.45 19.36
N ASN A 77 2.45 9.12 18.66
CA ASN A 77 2.19 9.66 17.32
C ASN A 77 1.81 8.56 16.33
N ASN A 78 2.48 7.40 16.41
CA ASN A 78 2.15 6.26 15.56
C ASN A 78 0.80 5.62 15.89
N LEU A 79 0.42 5.59 17.17
CA LEU A 79 -0.89 5.11 17.59
C LEU A 79 -2.02 6.03 17.08
N GLU A 80 -1.83 7.34 17.19
CA GLU A 80 -2.76 8.35 16.69
C GLU A 80 -2.93 8.29 15.17
N THR A 81 -1.82 8.25 14.43
CA THR A 81 -1.86 8.13 12.97
C THR A 81 -2.50 6.82 12.50
N LYS A 82 -2.20 5.69 13.15
CA LYS A 82 -2.87 4.41 12.87
C LYS A 82 -4.37 4.46 13.16
N LYS A 83 -4.78 5.11 14.25
CA LYS A 83 -6.20 5.31 14.58
C LYS A 83 -6.89 6.18 13.53
N ALA A 84 -6.30 7.33 13.19
CA ALA A 84 -6.83 8.22 12.17
C ALA A 84 -6.96 7.54 10.79
N LYS A 85 -5.96 6.73 10.39
CA LYS A 85 -6.02 5.94 9.15
C LYS A 85 -7.18 4.95 9.18
N LYS A 86 -7.35 4.19 10.27
CA LYS A 86 -8.47 3.25 10.44
C LYS A 86 -9.83 3.94 10.39
N GLU A 87 -9.96 5.11 11.01
CA GLU A 87 -11.21 5.88 10.98
C GLU A 87 -11.52 6.40 9.57
N LYS A 88 -10.53 6.91 8.83
CA LYS A 88 -10.69 7.31 7.42
C LYS A 88 -11.13 6.13 6.55
N GLU A 89 -10.51 4.97 6.73
CA GLU A 89 -10.87 3.74 6.03
C GLU A 89 -12.27 3.23 6.38
N ALA A 90 -12.68 3.35 7.65
CA ALA A 90 -14.01 2.95 8.10
C ALA A 90 -15.11 3.86 7.54
N LYS A 91 -14.84 5.17 7.45
CA LYS A 91 -15.76 6.15 6.88
C LYS A 91 -15.79 6.13 5.35
N CYS A 92 -14.90 5.38 4.70
CA CYS A 92 -14.73 5.35 3.23
C CYS A 92 -14.69 6.77 2.61
N MET A 93 -14.10 7.73 3.33
CA MET A 93 -14.11 9.14 2.92
C MET A 93 -13.15 9.31 1.75
N LEU A 94 -13.65 9.76 0.59
CA LEU A 94 -12.83 10.04 -0.57
C LEU A 94 -12.35 11.50 -0.50
N THR A 95 -11.05 11.71 -0.34
CA THR A 95 -10.49 13.07 -0.41
C THR A 95 -9.96 13.34 -1.83
N PRO A 96 -10.41 14.40 -2.50
CA PRO A 96 -9.92 14.73 -3.84
C PRO A 96 -8.41 15.00 -3.85
N GLY A 97 -7.70 14.41 -4.81
CA GLY A 97 -6.25 14.59 -4.97
C GLY A 97 -5.36 13.68 -4.10
N GLU A 98 -5.95 12.82 -3.26
CA GLU A 98 -5.20 11.83 -2.48
C GLU A 98 -4.59 10.76 -3.39
N LYS A 99 -3.26 10.63 -3.33
CA LYS A 99 -2.51 9.66 -4.16
C LYS A 99 -2.56 8.24 -3.60
N SER A 100 -2.73 8.08 -2.29
CA SER A 100 -2.69 6.79 -1.58
C SER A 100 -4.06 6.45 -0.99
N LEU A 101 -4.90 5.77 -1.77
CA LEU A 101 -6.22 5.32 -1.34
C LEU A 101 -6.14 3.90 -0.77
N SER A 102 -6.92 3.64 0.28
CA SER A 102 -7.15 2.30 0.81
C SER A 102 -7.99 1.45 -0.15
N HIS A 103 -7.84 0.12 -0.10
CA HIS A 103 -8.65 -0.82 -0.90
C HIS A 103 -10.16 -0.55 -0.80
N LYS A 104 -10.66 -0.11 0.37
CA LYS A 104 -12.08 0.23 0.55
C LYS A 104 -12.49 1.45 -0.27
N GLN A 105 -11.67 2.50 -0.24
CA GLN A 105 -11.89 3.73 -1.01
C GLN A 105 -11.79 3.44 -2.52
N ILE A 106 -10.80 2.65 -2.95
CA ILE A 106 -10.67 2.23 -4.35
C ILE A 106 -11.89 1.42 -4.80
N ASN A 107 -12.33 0.45 -3.99
CA ASN A 107 -13.51 -0.36 -4.31
C ASN A 107 -14.80 0.47 -4.37
N LEU A 108 -14.91 1.54 -3.59
CA LEU A 108 -16.01 2.50 -3.70
C LEU A 108 -15.97 3.23 -5.05
N LEU A 109 -14.78 3.67 -5.49
CA LEU A 109 -14.61 4.32 -6.80
C LEU A 109 -14.89 3.38 -7.97
N LEU A 110 -14.39 2.15 -7.93
CA LEU A 110 -14.61 1.15 -8.98
C LEU A 110 -16.09 0.75 -9.12
N ARG A 111 -16.87 0.84 -8.04
CA ARG A 111 -18.33 0.66 -8.09
C ARG A 111 -19.05 1.83 -8.75
N LYS A 112 -18.56 3.07 -8.52
CA LYS A 112 -19.13 4.27 -9.15
C LYS A 112 -18.81 4.35 -10.64
N PHE A 113 -17.62 3.90 -11.03
CA PHE A 113 -17.13 3.91 -12.40
C PHE A 113 -16.75 2.49 -12.83
N PRO A 114 -17.76 1.62 -13.05
CA PRO A 114 -17.50 0.24 -13.44
C PRO A 114 -16.88 0.18 -14.84
N ASN A 115 -15.98 -0.79 -15.03
CA ASN A 115 -15.48 -1.10 -16.36
C ASN A 115 -16.57 -1.84 -17.14
N ILE A 116 -17.30 -1.11 -17.98
CA ILE A 116 -18.28 -1.66 -18.92
C ILE A 116 -17.48 -2.17 -20.12
N LYS A 117 -17.08 -3.43 -20.09
CA LYS A 117 -16.64 -4.18 -21.27
C LYS A 117 -17.72 -5.18 -21.64
#